data_AF-A0A5M5C5T6-F1
#
_entry.id   AF-A0A5M5C5T6-F1
#
_cell.length_a   1.000
_cell.length_b   1.000
_cell.length_c   1.000
_cell.angle_alpha   90.00
_cell.angle_beta   90.00
_cell.angle_gamma   90.00
#
_symmetry.space_group_name_H-M   'P 1'
#
loop_
_entity.id
_entity.type
_entity.pdbx_description
1 polymer ?
#
loop_
_entity_poly.entity_id
_entity_poly.type
_entity_poly.pdbx_seq_one_letter_code
_entity_poly.pdbx_strand_id
1 'polypeptide(L)'
;FICTYRYRQPLYGTEQYHYGIVGTDGVTITPGGREYETFIKEIRELRKHSSSRETKPADYLARRTAILFNHENSWSIERQKQNRTWDTFAHIEKYYRTLKSFGAPVDFISEAKNLSDYPVVIAPTYQLADKELVDKWITYVKNGGNLILTCRTAQKDRYGRLPEAPFGSMITPLTGNEMNFYDLLLPENPGTVVMDGKEYIWNTWGEILNPPADAQVWATYKNEFYEGSPAVTFRKLGKGTITYVGVDSHNGALEKDILKKLYVQLNIPVMDLPYGVTMEYRNGLGIVLNYSDQPYTFNLSKGAKALIGTTEIPTAGVFVFSVK
;
A
#
# COMPACT_ATOMS: atom_id res chain seq x y z
N PHE A 1 24.44 3.71 2.66
CA PHE A 1 25.03 4.34 3.86
C PHE A 1 23.89 4.64 4.81
N ILE A 2 24.01 4.30 6.10
CA ILE A 2 23.03 4.64 7.14
C ILE A 2 23.74 5.60 8.08
N CYS A 3 23.07 6.69 8.43
CA CYS A 3 23.60 7.73 9.32
C CYS A 3 22.62 7.92 10.47
N THR A 4 23.14 7.99 11.68
CA THR A 4 22.37 8.41 12.86
C THR A 4 22.47 9.93 12.99
N TYR A 5 21.34 10.60 13.25
CA TYR A 5 21.36 11.94 13.83
C TYR A 5 21.17 11.74 15.33
N ARG A 6 22.19 11.88 16.18
CA ARG A 6 23.52 12.48 16.06
C ARG A 6 24.54 11.65 16.85
N TYR A 7 25.83 11.95 16.75
CA TYR A 7 26.85 11.21 17.52
C TYR A 7 26.73 11.44 19.02
N ARG A 8 26.78 12.69 19.48
CA ARG A 8 26.73 13.08 20.90
C ARG A 8 25.52 13.96 21.19
N GLN A 9 24.83 13.68 22.30
CA GLN A 9 23.73 14.49 22.80
C GLN A 9 24.22 15.92 23.10
N PRO A 10 23.52 16.98 22.64
CA PRO A 10 23.93 18.35 22.86
C PRO A 10 23.66 18.80 24.30
N LEU A 11 24.46 19.75 24.78
CA LEU A 11 24.32 20.31 26.13
C LEU A 11 23.31 21.47 26.22
N TYR A 12 22.94 22.06 25.09
CA TYR A 12 22.07 23.22 25.00
C TYR A 12 21.37 23.29 23.63
N GLY A 13 20.35 24.14 23.54
CA GLY A 13 19.57 24.38 22.33
C GLY A 13 18.27 23.58 22.28
N THR A 14 17.52 23.76 21.19
CA THR A 14 16.17 23.18 21.02
C THR A 14 16.16 21.65 21.02
N GLU A 15 17.30 21.02 20.75
CA GLU A 15 17.45 19.56 20.65
C GLU A 15 18.16 18.92 21.86
N GLN A 16 18.30 19.60 23.00
CA GLN A 16 19.01 19.06 24.19
C GLN A 16 18.47 17.71 24.71
N TYR A 17 17.20 17.39 24.40
CA TYR A 17 16.57 16.10 24.70
C TYR A 17 16.63 15.08 23.55
N HIS A 18 17.23 15.43 22.42
CA HIS A 18 17.51 14.49 21.34
C HIS A 18 18.81 13.73 21.68
N TYR A 19 18.67 12.47 22.09
CA TYR A 19 19.79 11.59 22.40
C TYR A 19 20.73 11.39 21.20
N GLY A 20 21.97 10.96 21.49
CA GLY A 20 22.93 10.48 20.51
C GLY A 20 23.37 9.05 20.80
N ILE A 21 24.34 8.56 20.02
CA ILE A 21 25.08 7.31 20.33
C ILE A 21 25.78 7.44 21.70
N VAL A 22 26.22 8.65 22.03
CA VAL A 22 26.91 8.98 23.27
C VAL A 22 26.16 10.09 24.03
N GLY A 23 26.11 9.96 25.35
CA GLY A 23 25.47 10.92 26.26
C GLY A 23 26.15 12.28 26.30
N THR A 24 25.59 13.19 27.09
CA THR A 24 26.08 14.57 27.27
C THR A 24 27.51 14.64 27.81
N ASP A 25 27.95 13.64 28.57
CA ASP A 25 29.32 13.51 29.07
C ASP A 25 30.37 13.22 27.97
N GLY A 26 29.92 12.82 26.77
CA GLY A 26 30.78 12.52 25.63
C GLY A 26 31.51 11.18 25.71
N VAL A 27 31.21 10.34 26.71
CA VAL A 27 31.87 9.04 26.91
C VAL A 27 30.90 7.90 27.20
N THR A 28 29.75 8.15 27.82
CA THR A 28 28.77 7.10 28.14
C THR A 28 27.98 6.72 26.90
N ILE A 29 28.11 5.48 26.45
CA ILE A 29 27.35 4.91 25.33
C ILE A 29 25.90 4.72 25.77
N THR A 30 24.95 5.27 25.00
CA THR A 30 23.51 5.14 25.25
C THR A 30 23.01 3.74 24.87
N PRO A 31 21.80 3.33 25.31
CA PRO A 31 21.20 2.07 24.85
C PRO A 31 21.18 1.95 23.31
N GLY A 32 20.72 2.99 22.61
CA GLY A 32 20.74 3.05 21.14
C GLY A 32 22.15 3.03 20.55
N GLY A 33 23.17 3.53 21.26
CA GLY A 33 24.57 3.39 20.86
C GLY A 33 25.08 1.95 20.89
N ARG A 34 24.65 1.14 21.87
CA ARG A 34 24.98 -0.30 21.94
C ARG A 34 24.25 -1.09 20.85
N GLU A 35 23.00 -0.74 20.57
CA GLU A 35 22.24 -1.31 19.45
C GLU A 35 22.92 -0.99 18.11
N TYR A 36 23.39 0.26 17.93
CA TYR A 36 24.15 0.64 16.74
C TYR A 36 25.46 -0.14 16.59
N GLU A 37 26.19 -0.38 17.69
CA GLU A 37 27.39 -1.21 17.68
C GLU A 37 27.08 -2.64 17.21
N THR A 38 26.01 -3.22 17.73
CA THR A 38 25.51 -4.56 17.34
C THR A 38 25.16 -4.57 15.85
N PHE A 39 24.34 -3.62 15.40
CA PHE A 39 23.94 -3.48 14.01
C PHE A 39 25.15 -3.41 13.06
N ILE A 40 26.18 -2.60 13.38
CA ILE A 40 27.36 -2.49 12.53
C ILE A 40 28.18 -3.79 12.50
N LYS A 41 28.27 -4.53 13.62
CA LYS A 41 28.91 -5.86 13.64
C LYS A 41 28.15 -6.84 12.73
N GLU A 42 26.83 -6.88 12.82
CA GLU A 42 25.99 -7.76 12.01
C GLU A 42 26.01 -7.39 10.52
N ILE A 43 26.00 -6.10 10.18
CA ILE A 43 26.12 -5.65 8.78
C ILE A 43 27.46 -6.07 8.17
N ARG A 44 28.56 -6.03 8.93
CA ARG A 44 29.87 -6.54 8.46
C ARG A 44 29.81 -8.03 8.19
N GLU A 45 29.08 -8.79 8.99
CA GLU A 45 28.87 -10.23 8.77
C GLU A 45 28.01 -10.47 7.52
N LEU A 46 26.85 -9.81 7.41
CA LEU A 46 25.94 -9.96 6.28
C LEU A 46 26.59 -9.62 4.93
N ARG A 47 27.52 -8.65 4.89
CA ARG A 47 28.29 -8.32 3.67
C ARG A 47 29.16 -9.46 3.15
N LYS A 48 29.52 -10.43 3.98
CA LYS A 48 30.26 -11.64 3.55
C LYS A 48 29.35 -12.62 2.80
N HIS A 49 28.04 -12.55 3.01
CA HIS A 49 27.04 -13.43 2.42
C HIS A 49 26.18 -12.76 1.36
N SER A 50 26.27 -11.43 1.21
CA SER A 50 25.49 -10.68 0.23
C SER A 50 25.98 -10.92 -1.20
N SER A 51 25.05 -11.18 -2.11
CA SER A 51 25.34 -11.25 -3.55
C SER A 51 25.63 -9.87 -4.13
N SER A 52 26.57 -9.81 -5.08
CA SER A 52 26.85 -8.61 -5.87
C SER A 52 25.71 -8.26 -6.83
N ARG A 53 24.96 -9.27 -7.28
CA ARG A 53 23.75 -9.11 -8.09
C ARG A 53 22.51 -9.25 -7.21
N GLU A 54 21.53 -8.38 -7.42
CA GLU A 54 20.26 -8.49 -6.73
C GLU A 54 19.51 -9.75 -7.21
N THR A 55 19.35 -10.71 -6.30
CA THR A 55 18.55 -11.92 -6.50
C THR A 55 17.35 -11.85 -5.57
N LYS A 56 16.14 -11.90 -6.15
CA LYS A 56 14.86 -11.91 -5.44
C LYS A 56 14.08 -13.15 -5.88
N PRO A 57 13.39 -13.86 -4.97
CA PRO A 57 12.56 -15.01 -5.34
C PRO A 57 11.50 -14.65 -6.38
N ALA A 58 11.19 -15.58 -7.28
CA ALA A 58 10.23 -15.34 -8.37
C ALA A 58 8.81 -15.06 -7.85
N ASP A 59 8.39 -15.76 -6.79
CA ASP A 59 7.11 -15.53 -6.11
C ASP A 59 7.08 -14.17 -5.40
N TYR A 60 8.21 -13.67 -4.91
CA TYR A 60 8.32 -12.29 -4.39
C TYR A 60 8.10 -11.26 -5.50
N LEU A 61 8.74 -11.45 -6.66
CA LEU A 61 8.59 -10.57 -7.81
C LEU A 61 7.20 -10.65 -8.45
N ALA A 62 6.54 -11.81 -8.41
CA ALA A 62 5.16 -11.97 -8.89
C ALA A 62 4.16 -11.09 -8.11
N ARG A 63 4.46 -10.77 -6.85
CA ARG A 63 3.67 -9.85 -6.01
C ARG A 63 4.05 -8.38 -6.19
N ARG A 64 5.05 -8.06 -7.03
CA ARG A 64 5.54 -6.69 -7.15
C ARG A 64 4.41 -5.76 -7.53
N THR A 65 4.23 -4.71 -6.74
CA THR A 65 3.12 -3.78 -6.91
C THR A 65 3.64 -2.35 -6.95
N ALA A 66 3.11 -1.56 -7.87
CA ALA A 66 3.30 -0.12 -7.87
C ALA A 66 2.13 0.57 -7.17
N ILE A 67 2.44 1.59 -6.37
CA ILE A 67 1.46 2.58 -5.92
C ILE A 67 1.77 3.89 -6.65
N LEU A 68 0.80 4.39 -7.42
CA LEU A 68 0.91 5.71 -8.03
C LEU A 68 0.75 6.77 -6.95
N PHE A 69 1.72 7.68 -6.89
CA PHE A 69 1.66 8.82 -5.99
C PHE A 69 2.12 10.08 -6.70
N ASN A 70 1.37 11.17 -6.48
CA ASN A 70 1.68 12.49 -7.00
C ASN A 70 1.33 13.54 -5.94
N HIS A 71 2.27 14.45 -5.67
CA HIS A 71 2.09 15.49 -4.67
C HIS A 71 0.97 16.47 -5.03
N GLU A 72 0.79 16.82 -6.30
CA GLU A 72 -0.29 17.71 -6.74
C GLU A 72 -1.67 17.10 -6.50
N ASN A 73 -1.78 15.77 -6.66
CA ASN A 73 -2.98 15.03 -6.31
C ASN A 73 -3.28 15.16 -4.81
N SER A 74 -2.29 14.89 -3.95
CA SER A 74 -2.43 15.07 -2.50
C SER A 74 -2.79 16.51 -2.14
N TRP A 75 -2.10 17.51 -2.69
CA TRP A 75 -2.38 18.92 -2.41
C TRP A 75 -3.78 19.37 -2.84
N SER A 76 -4.25 18.89 -4.00
CA SER A 76 -5.61 19.17 -4.48
C SER A 76 -6.67 18.63 -3.52
N ILE A 77 -6.46 17.41 -3.02
CA ILE A 77 -7.38 16.77 -2.07
C ILE A 77 -7.30 17.44 -0.70
N GLU A 78 -6.11 17.75 -0.19
CA GLU A 78 -5.96 18.42 1.12
C GLU A 78 -6.65 19.79 1.15
N ARG A 79 -6.67 20.51 0.02
CA ARG A 79 -7.44 21.77 -0.10
C ARG A 79 -8.95 21.56 -0.11
N GLN A 80 -9.43 20.40 -0.59
CA GLN A 80 -10.84 20.10 -0.79
C GLN A 80 -11.15 18.65 -0.37
N LYS A 81 -11.00 18.39 0.94
CA LYS A 81 -11.27 17.07 1.53
C LYS A 81 -12.74 16.68 1.39
N GLN A 82 -13.63 17.66 1.50
CA GLN A 82 -15.09 17.52 1.60
C GLN A 82 -15.58 16.83 2.88
N ASN A 83 -14.81 15.91 3.45
CA ASN A 83 -15.08 15.31 4.75
C ASN A 83 -13.94 15.60 5.75
N ARG A 84 -14.28 16.05 6.97
CA ARG A 84 -13.30 16.40 8.02
C ARG A 84 -12.44 15.22 8.50
N THR A 85 -12.91 13.99 8.29
CA THR A 85 -12.21 12.76 8.66
C THR A 85 -11.45 12.11 7.51
N TRP A 86 -11.51 12.69 6.31
CA TRP A 86 -10.67 12.24 5.19
C TRP A 86 -9.19 12.50 5.48
N ASP A 87 -8.38 11.46 5.32
CA ASP A 87 -6.92 11.53 5.36
C ASP A 87 -6.35 10.78 4.14
N THR A 88 -5.74 11.55 3.25
CA THR A 88 -5.17 11.06 1.98
C THR A 88 -4.06 10.04 2.23
N PHE A 89 -3.19 10.26 3.21
CA PHE A 89 -2.09 9.36 3.50
C PHE A 89 -2.59 8.10 4.20
N ALA A 90 -3.58 8.21 5.10
CA ALA A 90 -4.22 7.05 5.69
C ALA A 90 -4.91 6.19 4.62
N HIS A 91 -5.58 6.79 3.62
CA HIS A 91 -6.17 6.05 2.51
C HIS A 91 -5.11 5.27 1.71
N ILE A 92 -4.00 5.92 1.33
CA ILE A 92 -2.87 5.27 0.66
C ILE A 92 -2.30 4.13 1.52
N GLU A 93 -2.18 4.37 2.84
CA GLU A 93 -1.62 3.44 3.79
C GLU A 93 -2.43 2.14 3.94
N LYS A 94 -3.76 2.18 3.79
CA LYS A 94 -4.64 0.98 3.79
C LYS A 94 -4.19 -0.04 2.73
N TYR A 95 -3.84 0.43 1.54
CA TYR A 95 -3.31 -0.41 0.46
C TYR A 95 -1.86 -0.82 0.72
N TYR A 96 -1.00 0.13 1.10
CA TYR A 96 0.42 -0.15 1.34
C TYR A 96 0.63 -1.19 2.46
N ARG A 97 -0.03 -1.03 3.60
CA ARG A 97 0.05 -1.99 4.73
C ARG A 97 -0.42 -3.39 4.32
N THR A 98 -1.50 -3.47 3.54
CA THR A 98 -1.98 -4.75 3.00
C THR A 98 -0.92 -5.42 2.14
N LEU A 99 -0.31 -4.70 1.21
CA LEU A 99 0.75 -5.25 0.36
C LEU A 99 1.96 -5.70 1.18
N LYS A 100 2.33 -4.96 2.24
CA LYS A 100 3.36 -5.41 3.19
C LYS A 100 3.00 -6.71 3.87
N SER A 101 1.74 -6.90 4.27
CA SER A 101 1.26 -8.18 4.83
C SER A 101 1.33 -9.33 3.82
N PHE A 102 1.21 -9.04 2.52
CA PHE A 102 1.35 -10.08 1.48
C PHE A 102 2.79 -10.51 1.24
N GLY A 103 3.77 -9.83 1.86
CA GLY A 103 5.17 -9.97 1.52
C GLY A 103 5.42 -9.50 0.09
N ALA A 104 4.75 -8.43 -0.36
CA ALA A 104 4.96 -7.85 -1.68
C ALA A 104 6.08 -6.79 -1.65
N PRO A 105 6.96 -6.75 -2.68
CA PRO A 105 7.77 -5.57 -2.95
C PRO A 105 6.87 -4.46 -3.50
N VAL A 106 6.97 -3.26 -2.93
CA VAL A 106 6.13 -2.13 -3.29
C VAL A 106 6.99 -0.95 -3.72
N ASP A 107 6.72 -0.42 -4.90
CA ASP A 107 7.37 0.79 -5.40
C ASP A 107 6.35 1.94 -5.44
N PHE A 108 6.66 3.07 -4.81
CA PHE A 108 5.95 4.32 -5.05
C PHE A 108 6.49 4.97 -6.31
N ILE A 109 5.64 5.17 -7.31
CA ILE A 109 6.05 5.67 -8.62
C ILE A 109 5.22 6.87 -9.05
N SER A 110 5.82 7.71 -9.89
CA SER A 110 5.08 8.71 -10.66
C SER A 110 4.51 8.09 -11.93
N GLU A 111 3.57 8.82 -12.55
CA GLU A 111 3.00 8.48 -13.85
C GLU A 111 4.03 8.43 -15.00
N ALA A 112 5.26 8.91 -14.81
CA ALA A 112 6.32 8.82 -15.83
C ALA A 112 6.91 7.41 -15.96
N LYS A 113 6.75 6.54 -14.96
CA LYS A 113 7.33 5.18 -14.97
C LYS A 113 6.60 4.26 -15.96
N ASN A 114 7.31 3.21 -16.41
CA ASN A 114 6.69 2.15 -17.21
C ASN A 114 5.83 1.26 -16.31
N LEU A 115 4.53 1.19 -16.58
CA LEU A 115 3.61 0.40 -15.77
C LEU A 115 3.71 -1.10 -16.05
N SER A 116 4.18 -1.51 -17.23
CA SER A 116 4.31 -2.93 -17.58
C SER A 116 5.38 -3.68 -16.77
N ASP A 117 6.20 -2.96 -16.01
CA ASP A 117 7.20 -3.54 -15.11
C ASP A 117 6.56 -4.13 -13.83
N TYR A 118 5.26 -3.91 -13.64
CA TYR A 118 4.50 -4.26 -12.45
C TYR A 118 3.33 -5.19 -12.80
N PRO A 119 3.25 -6.38 -12.16
CA PRO A 119 2.07 -7.24 -12.22
C PRO A 119 0.78 -6.54 -11.75
N VAL A 120 0.90 -5.66 -10.74
CA VAL A 120 -0.23 -4.93 -10.14
C VAL A 120 0.14 -3.45 -9.98
N VAL A 121 -0.80 -2.56 -10.32
CA VAL A 121 -0.68 -1.11 -10.12
C VAL A 121 -1.91 -0.63 -9.36
N ILE A 122 -1.72 0.16 -8.30
CA ILE A 122 -2.78 0.78 -7.52
C ILE A 122 -2.65 2.29 -7.65
N ALA A 123 -3.74 2.99 -8.00
CA ALA A 123 -3.84 4.44 -8.00
C ALA A 123 -4.82 4.88 -6.91
N PRO A 124 -4.37 4.99 -5.65
CA PRO A 124 -5.23 5.42 -4.55
C PRO A 124 -5.55 6.91 -4.71
N THR A 125 -6.84 7.24 -4.78
CA THR A 125 -7.38 8.60 -4.82
C THR A 125 -6.67 9.53 -5.84
N TYR A 126 -6.33 9.00 -7.02
CA TYR A 126 -5.56 9.75 -8.03
C TYR A 126 -6.46 10.72 -8.81
N GLN A 127 -6.92 11.77 -8.14
CA GLN A 127 -7.97 12.71 -8.55
C GLN A 127 -7.70 13.56 -9.80
N LEU A 128 -6.47 14.05 -9.97
CA LEU A 128 -6.04 14.86 -11.12
C LEU A 128 -5.52 13.93 -12.21
N ALA A 129 -6.21 13.92 -13.35
CA ALA A 129 -5.82 13.14 -14.52
C ALA A 129 -6.12 13.90 -15.81
N ASP A 130 -5.54 13.44 -16.90
CA ASP A 130 -5.87 13.85 -18.26
C ASP A 130 -6.11 12.61 -19.13
N LYS A 131 -6.46 12.86 -20.39
CA LYS A 131 -6.69 11.79 -21.37
C LYS A 131 -5.46 10.91 -21.56
N GLU A 132 -4.26 11.49 -21.58
CA GLU A 132 -3.01 10.74 -21.81
C GLU A 132 -2.76 9.72 -20.69
N LEU A 133 -2.95 10.14 -19.44
CA LEU A 133 -2.82 9.24 -18.28
C LEU A 133 -3.88 8.13 -18.30
N VAL A 134 -5.13 8.47 -18.61
CA VAL A 134 -6.20 7.48 -18.73
C VAL A 134 -5.88 6.48 -19.86
N ASP A 135 -5.44 6.95 -21.02
CA ASP A 135 -5.05 6.10 -22.15
C ASP A 135 -3.87 5.18 -21.79
N LYS A 136 -2.93 5.66 -20.97
CA LYS A 136 -1.83 4.86 -20.44
C LYS A 136 -2.32 3.74 -19.52
N TRP A 137 -3.28 4.02 -18.64
CA TRP A 137 -3.93 3.00 -17.82
C TRP A 137 -4.70 1.98 -18.67
N ILE A 138 -5.43 2.44 -19.71
CA ILE A 138 -6.14 1.55 -20.65
C ILE A 138 -5.16 0.60 -21.33
N THR A 139 -4.05 1.14 -21.81
CA THR A 139 -3.00 0.37 -22.49
C THR A 139 -2.38 -0.65 -21.56
N TYR A 140 -2.04 -0.26 -20.32
CA TYR A 140 -1.51 -1.16 -19.30
C TYR A 140 -2.46 -2.35 -19.04
N VAL A 141 -3.75 -2.07 -18.80
CA VAL A 141 -4.74 -3.11 -18.51
C VAL A 141 -4.96 -4.02 -19.73
N LYS A 142 -5.18 -3.45 -20.92
CA LYS A 142 -5.40 -4.24 -22.15
C LYS A 142 -4.24 -5.18 -22.46
N ASN A 143 -3.02 -4.81 -22.09
CA ASN A 143 -1.80 -5.59 -22.30
C ASN A 143 -1.51 -6.63 -21.20
N GLY A 144 -2.38 -6.80 -20.20
CA GLY A 144 -2.23 -7.83 -19.16
C GLY A 144 -1.99 -7.28 -17.76
N GLY A 145 -1.92 -5.96 -17.62
CA GLY A 145 -1.81 -5.29 -16.33
C GLY A 145 -3.05 -5.45 -15.45
N ASN A 146 -2.85 -5.48 -14.14
CA ASN A 146 -3.92 -5.48 -13.15
C ASN A 146 -3.93 -4.14 -12.46
N LEU A 147 -4.99 -3.36 -12.69
CA LEU A 147 -5.11 -1.99 -12.19
C LEU A 147 -6.19 -1.93 -11.11
N ILE A 148 -5.86 -1.28 -10.01
CA ILE A 148 -6.82 -0.89 -8.98
C ILE A 148 -6.90 0.63 -8.99
N LEU A 149 -8.09 1.16 -9.29
CA LEU A 149 -8.41 2.56 -9.12
C LEU A 149 -9.35 2.68 -7.93
N THR A 150 -9.20 3.72 -7.12
CA THR A 150 -10.06 3.92 -5.94
C THR A 150 -10.90 5.18 -6.10
N CYS A 151 -11.78 5.44 -5.13
CA CYS A 151 -12.63 6.61 -5.10
C CYS A 151 -11.84 7.89 -5.39
N ARG A 152 -12.53 8.89 -5.92
CA ARG A 152 -11.96 10.18 -6.32
C ARG A 152 -11.04 10.16 -7.54
N THR A 153 -10.64 9.00 -8.05
CA THR A 153 -9.72 8.90 -9.21
C THR A 153 -10.29 9.61 -10.44
N ALA A 154 -9.45 10.42 -11.09
CA ALA A 154 -9.75 11.11 -12.35
C ALA A 154 -11.11 11.84 -12.35
N GLN A 155 -11.43 12.53 -11.25
CA GLN A 155 -12.59 13.42 -11.20
C GLN A 155 -12.27 14.83 -11.72
N LYS A 156 -11.00 15.23 -11.69
CA LYS A 156 -10.55 16.58 -12.07
C LYS A 156 -9.48 16.52 -13.16
N ASP A 157 -9.46 17.56 -13.99
CA ASP A 157 -8.36 17.80 -14.91
C ASP A 157 -7.08 18.21 -14.15
N ARG A 158 -5.96 18.37 -14.87
CA ARG A 158 -4.66 18.78 -14.29
C ARG A 158 -4.69 20.16 -13.62
N TYR A 159 -5.70 20.98 -13.88
CA TYR A 159 -5.88 22.31 -13.30
C TYR A 159 -6.82 22.28 -12.07
N GLY A 160 -7.26 21.10 -11.64
CA GLY A 160 -8.13 20.93 -10.47
C GLY A 160 -9.60 21.24 -10.75
N ARG A 161 -10.02 21.29 -12.01
CA ARG A 161 -11.41 21.59 -12.41
C ARG A 161 -12.16 20.29 -12.69
N LEU A 162 -13.45 20.27 -12.36
CA LEU A 162 -14.34 19.24 -12.86
C LEU A 162 -14.54 19.46 -14.37
N PRO A 163 -14.40 18.42 -15.20
CA PRO A 163 -14.68 18.55 -16.64
C PRO A 163 -16.18 18.78 -16.88
N GLU A 164 -16.51 19.45 -17.99
CA GLU A 164 -17.89 19.57 -18.48
C GLU A 164 -18.33 18.25 -19.14
N ALA A 165 -18.58 17.24 -18.29
CA ALA A 165 -18.94 15.88 -18.67
C ALA A 165 -19.69 15.20 -17.52
N PRO A 166 -20.35 14.03 -17.73
CA PRO A 166 -20.89 13.25 -16.63
C PRO A 166 -19.84 12.98 -15.56
N PHE A 167 -20.23 13.00 -14.28
CA PHE A 167 -19.29 12.91 -13.17
C PHE A 167 -18.52 11.58 -13.20
N GLY A 168 -17.19 11.65 -13.01
CA GLY A 168 -16.31 10.47 -13.06
C GLY A 168 -16.12 9.85 -14.46
N SER A 169 -16.71 10.41 -15.52
CA SER A 169 -16.71 9.77 -16.84
C SER A 169 -15.34 9.61 -17.51
N MET A 170 -14.30 10.30 -17.02
CA MET A 170 -12.94 10.18 -17.57
C MET A 170 -12.40 8.75 -17.50
N ILE A 171 -12.86 7.94 -16.54
CA ILE A 171 -12.43 6.54 -16.37
C ILE A 171 -13.49 5.52 -16.77
N THR A 172 -14.66 5.92 -17.27
CA THR A 172 -15.67 4.99 -17.79
C THR A 172 -15.11 4.07 -18.89
N PRO A 173 -14.22 4.50 -19.81
CA PRO A 173 -13.60 3.58 -20.77
C PRO A 173 -12.75 2.46 -20.14
N LEU A 174 -12.29 2.65 -18.89
CA LEU A 174 -11.59 1.64 -18.10
C LEU A 174 -12.57 0.78 -17.31
N THR A 175 -13.33 1.41 -16.43
CA THR A 175 -14.12 0.72 -15.41
C THR A 175 -15.46 0.23 -15.95
N GLY A 176 -15.98 0.89 -16.99
CA GLY A 176 -17.35 0.75 -17.47
C GLY A 176 -18.40 1.35 -16.53
N ASN A 177 -18.01 1.81 -15.34
CA ASN A 177 -18.94 2.36 -14.38
C ASN A 177 -19.40 3.74 -14.85
N GLU A 178 -20.71 3.94 -14.85
CA GLU A 178 -21.30 5.25 -14.67
C GLU A 178 -21.36 5.55 -13.17
N MET A 179 -21.26 6.82 -12.79
CA MET A 179 -21.30 7.25 -11.40
C MET A 179 -22.44 8.25 -11.24
N ASN A 180 -23.49 7.84 -10.52
CA ASN A 180 -24.67 8.67 -10.36
C ASN A 180 -24.37 9.86 -9.46
N PHE A 181 -23.75 9.60 -8.31
CA PHE A 181 -23.32 10.59 -7.33
C PHE A 181 -22.33 9.96 -6.34
N TYR A 182 -21.82 10.78 -5.42
CA TYR A 182 -21.03 10.37 -4.27
C TYR A 182 -21.69 10.91 -3.00
N ASP A 183 -21.38 10.28 -1.87
CA ASP A 183 -21.90 10.66 -0.56
C ASP A 183 -20.79 10.70 0.49
N LEU A 184 -21.01 11.52 1.52
CA LEU A 184 -20.10 11.82 2.62
C LEU A 184 -20.90 11.72 3.92
N LEU A 185 -20.62 10.70 4.72
CA LEU A 185 -21.38 10.45 5.94
C LEU A 185 -20.74 11.10 7.15
N LEU A 186 -21.58 11.36 8.15
CA LEU A 186 -21.15 11.87 9.43
C LEU A 186 -20.36 10.77 10.17
N PRO A 187 -19.22 11.09 10.82
CA PRO A 187 -18.50 10.11 11.64
C PRO A 187 -19.35 9.50 12.75
N GLU A 188 -20.34 10.24 13.25
CA GLU A 188 -21.28 9.80 14.28
C GLU A 188 -22.38 8.89 13.76
N ASN A 189 -22.61 8.87 12.43
CA ASN A 189 -23.57 8.00 11.76
C ASN A 189 -22.93 7.40 10.49
N PRO A 190 -21.96 6.49 10.64
CA PRO A 190 -21.26 5.91 9.52
C PRO A 190 -22.14 4.90 8.78
N GLY A 191 -21.86 4.71 7.50
CA GLY A 191 -22.50 3.71 6.67
C GLY A 191 -21.76 2.40 6.69
N THR A 192 -22.38 1.39 6.07
CA THR A 192 -21.81 0.05 5.94
C THR A 192 -21.80 -0.38 4.48
N VAL A 193 -20.72 -1.02 4.06
CA VAL A 193 -20.65 -1.80 2.83
C VAL A 193 -20.48 -3.28 3.16
N VAL A 194 -21.03 -4.15 2.32
CA VAL A 194 -20.98 -5.60 2.49
C VAL A 194 -20.22 -6.22 1.34
N MET A 195 -19.27 -7.09 1.64
CA MET A 195 -18.58 -7.94 0.66
C MET A 195 -18.51 -9.37 1.21
N ASP A 196 -18.99 -10.33 0.42
CA ASP A 196 -18.99 -11.76 0.76
C ASP A 196 -19.60 -12.05 2.15
N GLY A 197 -20.67 -11.33 2.52
CA GLY A 197 -21.38 -11.45 3.79
C GLY A 197 -20.70 -10.75 5.00
N LYS A 198 -19.54 -10.15 4.81
CA LYS A 198 -18.84 -9.37 5.85
C LYS A 198 -19.11 -7.87 5.69
N GLU A 199 -19.29 -7.20 6.82
CA GLU A 199 -19.64 -5.77 6.90
C GLU A 199 -18.41 -4.91 7.19
N TYR A 200 -18.33 -3.74 6.56
CA TYR A 200 -17.24 -2.79 6.71
C TYR A 200 -17.80 -1.37 6.84
N ILE A 201 -17.32 -0.66 7.85
CA ILE A 201 -17.75 0.69 8.20
C ILE A 201 -17.04 1.69 7.27
N TRP A 202 -17.77 2.70 6.80
CA TRP A 202 -17.21 3.82 6.02
C TRP A 202 -17.95 5.12 6.35
N ASN A 203 -17.30 6.25 6.11
CA ASN A 203 -17.96 7.56 6.27
C ASN A 203 -17.31 8.69 5.45
N THR A 204 -16.07 8.51 5.01
CA THR A 204 -15.24 9.58 4.42
C THR A 204 -15.59 9.87 2.96
N TRP A 205 -15.81 8.84 2.15
CA TRP A 205 -16.20 8.95 0.74
C TRP A 205 -16.81 7.63 0.24
N GLY A 206 -17.95 7.71 -0.45
CA GLY A 206 -18.60 6.58 -1.11
C GLY A 206 -19.22 7.00 -2.44
N GLU A 207 -18.89 6.32 -3.52
CA GLU A 207 -19.42 6.55 -4.86
C GLU A 207 -20.46 5.49 -5.20
N ILE A 208 -21.60 5.93 -5.74
CA ILE A 208 -22.71 5.04 -6.13
C ILE A 208 -22.52 4.69 -7.60
N LEU A 209 -22.11 3.45 -7.85
CA LEU A 209 -21.70 2.98 -9.17
C LEU A 209 -22.85 2.30 -9.90
N ASN A 210 -22.92 2.53 -11.20
CA ASN A 210 -23.75 1.78 -12.14
C ASN A 210 -22.82 1.02 -13.11
N PRO A 211 -22.44 -0.23 -12.78
CA PRO A 211 -21.52 -1.02 -13.58
C PRO A 211 -22.16 -1.55 -14.88
N PRO A 212 -21.35 -1.90 -15.88
CA PRO A 212 -21.85 -2.59 -17.06
C PRO A 212 -22.22 -4.04 -16.70
N ALA A 213 -23.09 -4.66 -17.51
CA ALA A 213 -23.61 -6.01 -17.24
C ALA A 213 -22.54 -7.12 -17.15
N ASP A 214 -21.36 -6.91 -17.76
CA ASP A 214 -20.24 -7.85 -17.75
C ASP A 214 -19.28 -7.67 -16.56
N ALA A 215 -19.49 -6.64 -15.72
CA ALA A 215 -18.71 -6.43 -14.51
C ALA A 215 -19.27 -7.22 -13.33
N GLN A 216 -18.36 -7.68 -12.48
CA GLN A 216 -18.69 -8.28 -11.19
C GLN A 216 -18.81 -7.19 -10.13
N VAL A 217 -19.84 -7.29 -9.29
CA VAL A 217 -19.96 -6.47 -8.08
C VAL A 217 -19.38 -7.25 -6.91
N TRP A 218 -18.35 -6.71 -6.26
CA TRP A 218 -17.71 -7.34 -5.10
C TRP A 218 -18.25 -6.82 -3.78
N ALA A 219 -18.70 -5.57 -3.73
CA ALA A 219 -19.29 -4.99 -2.54
C ALA A 219 -20.46 -4.07 -2.88
N THR A 220 -21.44 -4.02 -1.99
CA THR A 220 -22.64 -3.15 -2.10
C THR A 220 -22.87 -2.36 -0.82
N TYR A 221 -23.50 -1.20 -0.94
CA TYR A 221 -23.94 -0.42 0.22
C TYR A 221 -25.11 -1.11 0.95
N LYS A 222 -25.12 -1.04 2.29
CA LYS A 222 -26.17 -1.62 3.15
C LYS A 222 -27.11 -0.58 3.75
N ASN A 223 -26.77 0.70 3.63
CA ASN A 223 -27.49 1.79 4.28
C ASN A 223 -27.81 2.88 3.27
N GLU A 224 -28.59 3.86 3.73
CA GLU A 224 -29.07 5.02 2.97
C GLU A 224 -29.99 4.65 1.80
N PHE A 225 -30.50 5.65 1.08
CA PHE A 225 -31.43 5.48 -0.03
C PHE A 225 -30.84 4.74 -1.24
N TYR A 226 -29.54 4.43 -1.20
CA TYR A 226 -28.80 3.69 -2.22
C TYR A 226 -28.39 2.28 -1.76
N GLU A 227 -29.03 1.74 -0.72
CA GLU A 227 -28.90 0.34 -0.31
C GLU A 227 -28.99 -0.62 -1.52
N GLY A 228 -28.09 -1.61 -1.56
CA GLY A 228 -27.96 -2.57 -2.66
C GLY A 228 -27.14 -2.05 -3.85
N SER A 229 -26.83 -0.76 -3.91
CA SER A 229 -26.03 -0.21 -5.01
C SER A 229 -24.57 -0.68 -4.93
N PRO A 230 -23.91 -0.93 -6.08
CA PRO A 230 -22.49 -1.31 -6.12
C PRO A 230 -21.54 -0.24 -5.56
N ALA A 231 -20.62 -0.68 -4.69
CA ALA A 231 -19.53 0.12 -4.12
C ALA A 231 -18.15 -0.30 -4.66
N VAL A 232 -17.99 -1.58 -5.00
CA VAL A 232 -16.74 -2.13 -5.53
C VAL A 232 -17.04 -3.02 -6.71
N THR A 233 -16.34 -2.79 -7.82
CA THR A 233 -16.57 -3.50 -9.09
C THR A 233 -15.27 -4.05 -9.65
N PHE A 234 -15.36 -5.16 -10.36
CA PHE A 234 -14.25 -5.83 -10.99
C PHE A 234 -14.66 -6.27 -12.40
N ARG A 235 -13.77 -6.06 -13.39
CA ARG A 235 -13.97 -6.65 -14.72
C ARG A 235 -12.64 -6.96 -15.39
N LYS A 236 -12.71 -7.87 -16.36
CA LYS A 236 -11.62 -8.13 -17.31
C LYS A 236 -11.69 -7.12 -18.44
N LEU A 237 -10.54 -6.62 -18.88
CA LEU A 237 -10.45 -5.71 -20.02
C LEU A 237 -9.19 -6.05 -20.82
N GLY A 238 -9.37 -6.52 -22.06
CA GLY A 238 -8.27 -7.09 -22.85
C GLY A 238 -7.67 -8.30 -22.13
N LYS A 239 -6.34 -8.30 -21.92
CA LYS A 239 -5.62 -9.39 -21.24
C LYS A 239 -5.52 -9.23 -19.72
N GLY A 240 -5.90 -8.06 -19.19
CA GLY A 240 -5.72 -7.71 -17.78
C GLY A 240 -7.04 -7.50 -17.05
N THR A 241 -6.95 -6.84 -15.89
CA THR A 241 -8.08 -6.59 -15.01
C THR A 241 -8.13 -5.16 -14.48
N ILE A 242 -9.33 -4.68 -14.21
CA ILE A 242 -9.59 -3.40 -13.55
C ILE A 242 -10.52 -3.64 -12.36
N THR A 243 -10.08 -3.22 -11.19
CA THR A 243 -10.89 -3.15 -9.96
C THR A 243 -11.12 -1.69 -9.63
N TYR A 244 -12.38 -1.29 -9.46
CA TYR A 244 -12.74 0.05 -8.99
C TYR A 244 -13.30 -0.02 -7.57
N VAL A 245 -12.63 0.67 -6.64
CA VAL A 245 -13.01 0.72 -5.22
C VAL A 245 -13.60 2.09 -4.92
N GLY A 246 -14.92 2.22 -5.06
CA GLY A 246 -15.63 3.51 -4.95
C GLY A 246 -15.83 4.01 -3.51
N VAL A 247 -15.38 3.27 -2.51
CA VAL A 247 -15.57 3.58 -1.08
C VAL A 247 -14.25 3.57 -0.32
N ASP A 248 -14.10 4.44 0.67
CA ASP A 248 -12.99 4.45 1.63
C ASP A 248 -13.45 3.88 2.99
N SER A 249 -13.05 2.65 3.31
CA SER A 249 -13.45 2.00 4.57
C SER A 249 -12.64 2.53 5.75
N HIS A 250 -13.21 2.55 6.94
CA HIS A 250 -12.61 3.22 8.10
C HIS A 250 -11.19 2.70 8.43
N ASN A 251 -11.02 1.37 8.50
CA ASN A 251 -9.80 0.74 9.05
C ASN A 251 -8.95 -0.02 8.02
N GLY A 252 -9.30 0.00 6.73
CA GLY A 252 -8.56 -0.71 5.69
C GLY A 252 -8.91 -2.20 5.54
N ALA A 253 -9.86 -2.73 6.33
CA ALA A 253 -10.19 -4.16 6.28
C ALA A 253 -10.88 -4.54 4.96
N LEU A 254 -11.70 -3.65 4.39
CA LEU A 254 -12.31 -3.88 3.08
C LEU A 254 -11.24 -3.92 1.99
N GLU A 255 -10.35 -2.93 1.99
CA GLU A 255 -9.24 -2.82 1.04
C GLU A 255 -8.33 -4.03 1.12
N LYS A 256 -8.08 -4.55 2.33
CA LYS A 256 -7.35 -5.81 2.55
C LYS A 256 -8.03 -6.98 1.86
N ASP A 257 -9.33 -7.15 2.08
CA ASP A 257 -10.08 -8.30 1.56
C ASP A 257 -10.31 -8.20 0.03
N ILE A 258 -10.46 -6.99 -0.52
CA ILE A 258 -10.45 -6.73 -1.97
C ILE A 258 -9.12 -7.16 -2.59
N LEU A 259 -8.00 -6.73 -2.00
CA LEU A 259 -6.68 -7.11 -2.50
C LEU A 259 -6.44 -8.62 -2.38
N LYS A 260 -6.87 -9.26 -1.28
CA LYS A 260 -6.80 -10.73 -1.15
C LYS A 260 -7.59 -11.42 -2.26
N LYS A 261 -8.83 -11.00 -2.49
CA LYS A 261 -9.70 -11.56 -3.55
C LYS A 261 -9.07 -11.38 -4.93
N LEU A 262 -8.54 -10.19 -5.23
CA LEU A 262 -7.83 -9.94 -6.48
C LEU A 262 -6.60 -10.84 -6.65
N TYR A 263 -5.73 -10.93 -5.65
CA TYR A 263 -4.52 -11.76 -5.74
C TYR A 263 -4.84 -13.25 -5.97
N VAL A 264 -5.92 -13.75 -5.36
CA VAL A 264 -6.45 -15.09 -5.66
C VAL A 264 -6.91 -15.21 -7.11
N GLN A 265 -7.68 -14.23 -7.63
CA GLN A 265 -8.10 -14.21 -9.05
C GLN A 265 -6.91 -14.21 -10.02
N LEU A 266 -5.80 -13.57 -9.63
CA LEU A 266 -4.58 -13.49 -10.42
C LEU A 266 -3.65 -14.71 -10.25
N ASN A 267 -4.00 -15.65 -9.38
CA ASN A 267 -3.15 -16.77 -8.96
C ASN A 267 -1.77 -16.32 -8.43
N ILE A 268 -1.73 -15.19 -7.73
CA ILE A 268 -0.52 -14.66 -7.09
C ILE A 268 -0.56 -15.07 -5.61
N PRO A 269 0.30 -16.00 -5.15
CA PRO A 269 0.32 -16.40 -3.74
C PRO A 269 0.82 -15.25 -2.85
N VAL A 270 0.29 -15.18 -1.63
CA VAL A 270 0.64 -14.16 -0.62
C VAL A 270 1.06 -14.84 0.68
N MET A 271 1.87 -14.16 1.50
CA MET A 271 2.35 -14.71 2.78
C MET A 271 1.40 -14.54 3.96
N ASP A 272 0.42 -13.63 3.87
CA ASP A 272 -0.52 -13.26 4.94
C ASP A 272 0.17 -13.04 6.31
N LEU A 273 1.25 -12.25 6.31
CA LEU A 273 1.99 -11.89 7.51
C LEU A 273 1.08 -11.16 8.51
N PRO A 274 1.23 -11.43 9.82
CA PRO A 274 0.45 -10.73 10.84
C PRO A 274 0.83 -9.25 10.90
N TYR A 275 -0.06 -8.45 11.50
CA TYR A 275 0.21 -7.03 11.73
C TYR A 275 1.52 -6.83 12.51
N GLY A 276 2.34 -5.87 12.06
CA GLY A 276 3.67 -5.61 12.64
C GLY A 276 4.79 -6.48 12.07
N VAL A 277 4.50 -7.56 11.35
CA VAL A 277 5.54 -8.37 10.71
C VAL A 277 5.70 -7.98 9.25
N THR A 278 6.94 -7.71 8.83
CA THR A 278 7.24 -7.39 7.43
C THR A 278 8.41 -8.21 6.93
N MET A 279 8.46 -8.37 5.60
CA MET A 279 9.53 -9.08 4.93
C MET A 279 10.00 -8.32 3.70
N GLU A 280 11.32 -8.34 3.50
CA GLU A 280 12.01 -7.76 2.35
C GLU A 280 13.11 -8.69 1.84
N TYR A 281 13.45 -8.54 0.56
CA TYR A 281 14.61 -9.19 -0.03
C TYR A 281 15.59 -8.19 -0.60
N ARG A 282 16.87 -8.38 -0.30
CA ARG A 282 17.95 -7.53 -0.80
C ARG A 282 19.23 -8.34 -0.99
N ASN A 283 19.84 -8.27 -2.17
CA ASN A 283 21.15 -8.86 -2.45
C ASN A 283 21.26 -10.36 -2.06
N GLY A 284 20.20 -11.14 -2.31
CA GLY A 284 20.16 -12.57 -1.94
C GLY A 284 19.88 -12.84 -0.46
N LEU A 285 19.55 -11.82 0.33
CA LEU A 285 19.17 -11.94 1.73
C LEU A 285 17.67 -11.73 1.89
N GLY A 286 17.00 -12.61 2.63
CA GLY A 286 15.66 -12.39 3.16
C GLY A 286 15.77 -11.76 4.55
N ILE A 287 15.01 -10.70 4.78
CA ILE A 287 15.02 -9.89 6.00
C ILE A 287 13.59 -9.88 6.53
N VAL A 288 13.39 -10.42 7.73
CA VAL A 288 12.10 -10.45 8.43
C VAL A 288 12.21 -9.54 9.64
N LEU A 289 11.27 -8.61 9.78
CA LEU A 289 11.23 -7.63 10.86
C LEU A 289 9.95 -7.84 11.67
N ASN A 290 10.07 -7.92 12.98
CA ASN A 290 8.94 -8.04 13.89
C ASN A 290 8.76 -6.74 14.70
N TYR A 291 7.84 -5.89 14.27
CA TYR A 291 7.41 -4.69 14.98
C TYR A 291 6.19 -4.92 15.87
N SER A 292 5.67 -6.15 15.96
CA SER A 292 4.57 -6.46 16.87
C SER A 292 5.06 -6.54 18.32
N ASP A 293 4.13 -6.53 19.26
CA ASP A 293 4.38 -6.65 20.69
C ASP A 293 4.55 -8.09 21.17
N GLN A 294 4.49 -9.08 20.27
CA GLN A 294 4.65 -10.50 20.56
C GLN A 294 5.74 -11.16 19.71
N PRO A 295 6.37 -12.26 20.16
CA PRO A 295 7.26 -13.05 19.32
C PRO A 295 6.53 -13.61 18.09
N TYR A 296 7.26 -13.71 16.97
CA TYR A 296 6.75 -14.27 15.72
C TYR A 296 7.64 -15.40 15.22
N THR A 297 7.04 -16.56 14.93
CA THR A 297 7.77 -17.71 14.37
C THR A 297 7.72 -17.68 12.84
N PHE A 298 8.86 -17.42 12.20
CA PHE A 298 9.00 -17.45 10.75
C PHE A 298 9.31 -18.86 10.23
N ASN A 299 8.52 -19.32 9.24
CA ASN A 299 8.75 -20.60 8.59
C ASN A 299 9.83 -20.48 7.50
N LEU A 300 11.07 -20.85 7.85
CA LEU A 300 12.20 -20.80 6.93
C LEU A 300 12.12 -21.94 5.88
N SER A 301 12.24 -21.58 4.60
CA SER A 301 12.21 -22.55 3.51
C SER A 301 13.39 -23.53 3.56
N LYS A 302 13.15 -24.79 3.15
CA LYS A 302 14.20 -25.82 3.08
C LYS A 302 15.33 -25.36 2.15
N GLY A 303 16.54 -25.29 2.68
CA GLY A 303 17.75 -24.90 1.94
C GLY A 303 18.15 -23.43 2.09
N ALA A 304 17.33 -22.59 2.73
CA ALA A 304 17.77 -21.29 3.18
C ALA A 304 18.63 -21.42 4.45
N LYS A 305 19.57 -20.50 4.66
CA LYS A 305 20.49 -20.52 5.80
C LYS A 305 20.28 -19.29 6.68
N ALA A 306 19.95 -19.51 7.96
CA ALA A 306 19.91 -18.45 8.96
C ALA A 306 21.30 -17.80 9.14
N LEU A 307 21.34 -16.47 9.17
CA LEU A 307 22.56 -15.68 9.33
C LEU A 307 22.55 -14.84 10.60
N ILE A 308 21.45 -14.11 10.86
CA ILE A 308 21.26 -13.25 12.04
C ILE A 308 19.92 -13.59 12.68
N GLY A 309 19.90 -13.72 14.01
CA GLY A 309 18.71 -14.07 14.78
C GLY A 309 18.29 -15.54 14.67
N THR A 310 17.09 -15.85 15.14
CA THR A 310 16.48 -17.19 15.03
C THR A 310 15.11 -17.10 14.36
N THR A 311 14.53 -18.25 13.99
CA THR A 311 13.18 -18.30 13.42
C THR A 311 12.11 -17.86 14.40
N GLU A 312 12.36 -17.90 15.71
CA GLU A 312 11.53 -17.24 16.71
C GLU A 312 12.03 -15.80 16.88
N ILE A 313 11.36 -14.86 16.23
CA ILE A 313 11.74 -13.45 16.16
C ILE A 313 11.09 -12.72 17.34
N PRO A 314 11.87 -12.23 18.32
CA PRO A 314 11.30 -11.50 19.45
C PRO A 314 10.65 -10.19 19.01
N THR A 315 9.88 -9.56 19.91
CA THR A 315 9.41 -8.18 19.78
C THR A 315 10.57 -7.24 19.45
N ALA A 316 10.38 -6.35 18.47
CA ALA A 316 11.42 -5.48 17.90
C ALA A 316 12.65 -6.22 17.34
N GLY A 317 12.50 -7.51 17.02
CA GLY A 317 13.57 -8.37 16.50
C GLY A 317 13.69 -8.35 14.98
N VAL A 318 14.86 -8.79 14.51
CA VAL A 318 15.15 -9.03 13.10
C VAL A 318 15.69 -10.44 12.91
N PHE A 319 15.26 -11.08 11.82
CA PHE A 319 15.81 -12.35 11.34
C PHE A 319 16.29 -12.19 9.91
N VAL A 320 17.53 -12.58 9.64
CA VAL A 320 18.13 -12.51 8.30
C VAL A 320 18.62 -13.88 7.88
N PHE A 321 18.30 -14.27 6.64
CA PHE A 321 18.72 -15.53 6.06
C PHE A 321 19.19 -15.34 4.61
N SER A 322 20.05 -16.22 4.11
CA SER A 322 20.41 -16.23 2.69
C SER A 322 19.44 -17.08 1.87
N VAL A 323 18.99 -16.54 0.75
CA VAL A 323 18.28 -17.28 -0.31
C VAL A 323 19.30 -18.10 -1.09
N LYS A 324 18.95 -19.34 -1.46
CA LYS A 324 19.82 -20.22 -2.25
C LYS A 324 20.04 -19.69 -3.66
#